data_AF-A0A968VGP9-F1
#
_entry.id   AF-A0A968VGP9-F1
#
_cell.length_a   1.000
_cell.length_b   1.000
_cell.length_c   1.000
_cell.angle_alpha   90.00
_cell.angle_beta   90.00
_cell.angle_gamma   90.00
#
_symmetry.space_group_name_H-M   'P 1'
#
loop_
_entity.id
_entity.type
_entity.pdbx_description
1 polymer ?
#
loop_
_entity_poly.entity_id
_entity_poly.type
_entity_poly.pdbx_seq_one_letter_code
_entity_poly.pdbx_strand_id
1 'polypeptide(L)' 'MMTYQEIINSIEVLPVEDQEELFELIRKRRIEARRAEIAANAQEIFKAVEVGTAKRGSFEELKSYLLEDDHE' A
#
# COMPACT_ATOMS: atom_id res chain seq x y z
N MET A 1 -13.59 -20.71 2.73
CA MET A 1 -13.35 -19.26 2.92
C MET A 1 -14.22 -18.85 4.10
N MET A 2 -13.65 -18.28 5.15
CA MET A 2 -14.45 -17.77 6.28
C MET A 2 -15.11 -16.45 5.89
N THR A 3 -16.33 -16.24 6.35
CA THR A 3 -17.04 -14.97 6.25
C THR A 3 -16.42 -13.94 7.20
N TYR A 4 -16.70 -12.66 6.95
CA TYR A 4 -16.25 -11.57 7.82
C TYR A 4 -16.71 -11.76 9.27
N GLN A 5 -17.96 -12.18 9.48
CA GLN A 5 -18.50 -12.42 10.82
C GLN A 5 -17.83 -13.61 11.51
N GLU A 6 -17.54 -14.70 10.80
CA GLU A 6 -16.83 -15.84 11.36
C GLU A 6 -15.40 -15.45 11.81
N ILE A 7 -14.75 -14.53 11.10
CA ILE A 7 -13.44 -14.00 11.50
C ILE A 7 -13.56 -13.21 12.81
N ILE A 8 -14.54 -12.31 12.93
CA ILE A 8 -14.78 -11.55 14.17
C ILE A 8 -15.01 -12.51 15.34
N ASN A 9 -15.95 -13.46 15.18
CA ASN A 9 -16.28 -14.41 16.24
C ASN A 9 -15.06 -15.24 16.67
N SER A 10 -14.16 -15.55 15.73
CA SER A 10 -12.93 -16.31 16.02
C SER A 10 -11.89 -15.49 16.79
N ILE A 11 -11.89 -14.16 16.65
CA ILE A 11 -11.03 -13.25 17.41
C ILE A 11 -11.61 -13.03 18.81
N GLU A 12 -12.93 -12.86 18.93
CA GLU A 12 -13.59 -12.55 20.19
C GLU A 12 -13.47 -13.66 21.26
N VAL A 13 -13.30 -14.91 20.84
CA VAL A 13 -13.10 -16.05 21.76
C VAL A 13 -11.66 -16.16 22.28
N LEU A 14 -10.71 -15.38 21.75
CA LEU A 14 -9.34 -15.36 22.24
C LEU A 14 -9.24 -14.64 23.59
N PRO A 15 -8.27 -14.99 24.45
CA PRO A 15 -7.88 -14.16 25.59
C PRO A 15 -7.61 -12.71 25.17
N VAL A 16 -7.86 -11.76 26.08
CA VAL A 16 -7.69 -10.32 25.78
C VAL A 16 -6.25 -10.01 25.35
N GLU A 17 -5.28 -10.67 25.98
CA GLU A 17 -3.86 -10.54 25.66
C GLU A 17 -3.56 -11.00 24.22
N ASP A 18 -4.15 -12.10 23.80
CA ASP A 18 -3.97 -12.65 22.45
C ASP A 18 -4.68 -11.78 21.38
N GLN A 19 -5.83 -11.19 21.73
CA GLN A 19 -6.50 -10.22 20.86
C GLN A 19 -5.62 -8.97 20.63
N GLU A 20 -5.02 -8.44 21.68
CA GLU A 20 -4.12 -7.29 21.60
C GLU A 20 -2.87 -7.60 20.77
N GLU A 21 -2.25 -8.76 21.00
CA GLU A 21 -1.10 -9.21 20.21
C GLU A 21 -1.48 -9.35 18.72
N LEU A 22 -2.65 -9.91 18.43
CA LEU A 22 -3.14 -10.05 17.06
C LEU A 22 -3.33 -8.70 16.37
N PHE A 23 -3.91 -7.71 17.06
CA PHE A 23 -4.09 -6.38 16.48
C PHE A 23 -2.76 -5.69 16.18
N GLU A 24 -1.79 -5.78 17.09
CA GLU A 24 -0.46 -5.23 16.86
C GLU A 24 0.29 -5.96 15.74
N LEU A 25 0.13 -7.28 15.62
CA LEU A 25 0.68 -8.06 14.52
C LEU A 25 0.08 -7.63 13.16
N ILE A 26 -1.25 -7.50 13.08
CA ILE A 26 -1.94 -7.03 11.86
C ILE A 26 -1.44 -5.63 11.48
N ARG A 27 -1.34 -4.74 12.46
CA ARG A 27 -0.83 -3.37 12.26
C ARG A 27 0.59 -3.39 11.69
N LYS A 28 1.51 -4.15 12.28
CA LYS A 28 2.89 -4.31 11.78
C LYS A 28 2.91 -4.84 10.35
N ARG A 29 2.12 -5.87 10.05
CA ARG A 29 2.03 -6.44 8.69
C ARG A 29 1.54 -5.42 7.67
N ARG A 30 0.57 -4.57 8.01
CA ARG A 30 0.10 -3.49 7.12
C ARG A 30 1.18 -2.45 6.86
N ILE A 31 1.97 -2.10 7.88
CA ILE A 31 3.11 -1.19 7.72
C ILE A 31 4.16 -1.79 6.77
N GLU A 32 4.52 -3.06 6.96
CA GLU A 32 5.48 -3.74 6.09
C GLU A 32 4.97 -3.89 4.65
N ALA A 33 3.68 -4.21 4.46
CA ALA A 33 3.08 -4.26 3.13
C ALA A 33 3.17 -2.89 2.43
N ARG A 34 2.88 -1.79 3.15
CA ARG A 34 3.00 -0.44 2.59
C ARG A 34 4.45 -0.09 2.26
N ARG A 35 5.42 -0.49 3.09
CA ARG A 35 6.85 -0.30 2.81
C ARG A 35 7.28 -1.06 1.56
N ALA A 36 6.82 -2.29 1.38
CA ALA A 36 7.11 -3.10 0.20
C ALA A 36 6.54 -2.45 -1.07
N GLU A 37 5.31 -1.93 -1.01
CA GLU A 37 4.70 -1.19 -2.13
C GLU A 37 5.51 0.05 -2.50
N ILE A 38 5.93 0.85 -1.51
CA ILE A 38 6.77 2.05 -1.74
C ILE A 38 8.11 1.64 -2.38
N ALA A 39 8.73 0.56 -1.89
CA ALA A 39 9.99 0.08 -2.44
C ALA A 39 9.85 -0.41 -3.89
N ALA A 40 8.78 -1.13 -4.21
CA ALA A 40 8.47 -1.56 -5.57
C ALA A 40 8.28 -0.35 -6.50
N ASN A 41 7.45 0.61 -6.10
CA ASN A 41 7.22 1.83 -6.88
C ASN A 41 8.52 2.62 -7.10
N ALA A 42 9.38 2.72 -6.08
CA ALA A 42 10.67 3.38 -6.20
C ALA A 42 11.59 2.67 -7.20
N GLN A 43 11.66 1.34 -7.15
CA GLN A 43 12.45 0.55 -8.11
C GLN A 43 11.97 0.76 -9.55
N GLU A 44 10.66 0.77 -9.78
CA GLU A 44 10.07 1.03 -11.09
C GLU A 44 10.42 2.43 -11.60
N ILE A 45 10.31 3.45 -10.75
CA ILE A 45 10.65 4.83 -11.11
C ILE A 45 12.15 4.95 -11.42
N PHE A 46 13.04 4.40 -10.58
CA PHE A 46 14.48 4.46 -10.85
C PHE A 46 14.84 3.80 -12.17
N LYS A 47 14.25 2.63 -12.46
CA LYS A 47 14.44 1.96 -13.74
C LYS A 47 13.94 2.82 -14.90
N ALA A 48 12.76 3.42 -14.79
CA ALA A 48 12.21 4.31 -15.84
C ALA A 48 13.11 5.54 -16.08
N VAL A 49 13.72 6.09 -15.03
CA VAL A 49 14.69 7.17 -15.14
C VAL A 49 15.94 6.70 -15.88
N GLU A 50 16.49 5.55 -15.51
CA GLU A 50 17.70 4.96 -16.11
C GLU A 50 17.51 4.65 -17.60
N VAL A 51 16.41 4.00 -17.98
CA VAL A 51 16.13 3.65 -19.38
C VAL A 51 15.51 4.80 -20.18
N GLY A 52 15.33 5.96 -19.56
CA GLY A 52 14.82 7.16 -20.21
C GLY A 52 13.32 7.18 -20.51
N THR A 53 12.54 6.25 -19.96
CA THR A 53 11.09 6.16 -20.15
C THR A 53 10.28 6.90 -19.09
N ALA A 54 10.92 7.44 -18.05
CA ALA A 54 10.26 8.28 -17.06
C ALA A 54 9.70 9.56 -17.71
N LYS A 55 8.47 9.93 -17.34
CA LYS A 55 7.88 11.22 -17.72
C LYS A 55 8.76 12.35 -17.17
N ARG A 56 9.16 13.27 -18.05
CA ARG A 56 9.98 14.45 -17.74
C ARG A 56 9.36 15.67 -18.40
N GLY A 57 9.64 16.84 -17.84
CA GLY A 57 9.14 18.11 -18.36
C GLY A 57 9.30 19.23 -17.34
N SER A 58 8.85 20.41 -17.71
CA SER A 58 8.62 21.52 -16.80
C SER A 58 7.56 21.17 -15.74
N PHE A 59 7.49 21.97 -14.68
CA PHE A 59 6.48 21.82 -13.65
C PHE A 59 5.05 21.79 -14.22
N GLU A 60 4.72 22.68 -15.16
CA GLU A 60 3.38 22.76 -15.76
C GLU A 60 3.04 21.51 -16.59
N GLU A 61 4.00 20.95 -17.33
CA GLU A 61 3.80 19.73 -18.11
C GLU A 61 3.58 18.49 -17.21
N LEU A 62 4.32 18.40 -16.11
CA LEU A 62 4.15 17.31 -15.13
C LEU A 62 2.83 17.46 -14.35
N LYS A 63 2.45 18.70 -14.01
CA LYS A 63 1.18 18.99 -13.35
C LYS A 63 -0.01 18.68 -14.24
N SER A 64 0.02 19.05 -15.53
CA SER A 64 -1.03 18.69 -16.49
C SER A 64 -1.18 17.18 -16.59
N TYR A 65 -0.06 16.47 -16.78
CA TYR A 65 -0.04 15.01 -16.85
C TYR A 65 -0.65 14.33 -15.61
N LEU A 66 -0.34 14.82 -14.41
CA LEU A 66 -0.88 14.26 -13.16
C LEU A 66 -2.38 14.52 -12.96
N LEU A 67 -2.92 15.60 -13.54
CA LEU A 67 -4.32 16.01 -13.40
C LEU A 67 -5.20 15.50 -14.56
N GLU A 68 -4.60 15.03 -15.65
CA GLU A 68 -5.30 14.43 -16.78
C GLU A 68 -5.91 13.06 -16.43
N ASP A 69 -5.32 12.33 -15.47
CA ASP A 69 -5.75 10.98 -15.05
C ASP A 69 -6.96 10.97 -14.09
N ASP A 70 -7.43 12.13 -13.60
CA ASP A 70 -8.59 12.25 -12.68
C ASP A 70 -9.96 12.29 -13.41
N HIS A 71 -10.01 11.94 -14.70
CA HIS A 71 -11.18 12.10 -15.57
C HIS A 71 -11.82 10.81 -16.14
N GLU A 72 -11.49 9.62 -15.62
CA GLU A 72 -12.20 8.36 -15.96
C GLU A 72 -13.06 7.79 -14.81
#